data_AF-A0A2C9GRU8-F1
#
_entry.id   AF-A0A2C9GRU8-F1
#
_cell.length_a   1.000
_cell.length_b   1.000
_cell.length_c   1.000
_cell.angle_alpha   90.00
_cell.angle_beta   90.00
_cell.angle_gamma   90.00
#
_symmetry.space_group_name_H-M   'P 1'
#
loop_
_entity.id
_entity.type
_entity.pdbx_description
1 polymer ?
#
loop_
_entity_poly.entity_id
_entity_poly.type
_entity_poly.pdbx_seq_one_letter_code
_entity_poly.pdbx_strand_id
1 'polypeptide(L)'
;MNRLLLAFGLVCLLQGLSAEPRPEFALNGTVPASIRITAVKNDANVTATAIKALNVTTVNSAYPGLVGTKTQIEKVITDFDTKAQAILAAYDTLLAANDGNVSGQFDAFVTTINATITYISTDASNVTAELGVFNYTGISDELTDAFEMQQTNAMIAAFIKISTSLTSRIATLQAGFNVLDFPLFKQLVDTLMGNDEYGRYCYQKYKELGKGIFGQAFDSAWQCVDNEYARLEYLKITLGFMIEILAFDYEDVIEQVKVCDNLTSGDNLNNCVSQLANFYTNLFPQTANKISTMYQLATDEATASENRILICIELVYIQGTVLEPQKISDNLAICSRDGPKGSD
;
A
#
# COMPACT_ATOMS: atom_id res chain seq x y z
N MET A 1 -44.34 -16.12 3.29
CA MET A 1 -44.07 -14.95 2.43
C MET A 1 -44.23 -13.67 3.26
N ASN A 2 -43.21 -12.82 3.25
CA ASN A 2 -43.33 -11.36 3.35
C ASN A 2 -43.76 -10.64 4.64
N ARG A 3 -43.16 -10.92 5.82
CA ARG A 3 -42.95 -9.84 6.84
C ARG A 3 -41.66 -9.96 7.65
N LEU A 4 -41.17 -11.17 7.95
CA LEU A 4 -39.90 -11.37 8.67
C LEU A 4 -38.63 -11.10 7.82
N LEU A 5 -38.67 -11.42 6.52
CA LEU A 5 -37.58 -11.10 5.58
C LEU A 5 -37.53 -9.60 5.22
N LEU A 6 -38.69 -8.92 5.26
CA LEU A 6 -38.75 -7.46 5.09
C LEU A 6 -38.29 -6.72 6.37
N ALA A 7 -38.53 -7.28 7.56
CA ALA A 7 -38.00 -6.73 8.81
C ALA A 7 -36.48 -6.95 8.94
N PHE A 8 -35.94 -8.11 8.56
CA PHE A 8 -34.49 -8.34 8.54
C PHE A 8 -33.78 -7.51 7.45
N GLY A 9 -34.41 -7.34 6.29
CA GLY A 9 -33.90 -6.44 5.23
C GLY A 9 -33.90 -4.96 5.64
N LEU A 10 -34.94 -4.50 6.37
CA LEU A 10 -35.01 -3.13 6.88
C LEU A 10 -34.05 -2.90 8.07
N VAL A 11 -33.80 -3.92 8.90
CA VAL A 11 -32.81 -3.85 9.99
C VAL A 11 -31.38 -3.88 9.47
N CYS A 12 -31.08 -4.59 8.37
CA CYS A 12 -29.78 -4.50 7.69
C CYS A 12 -29.59 -3.17 6.93
N LEU A 13 -30.67 -2.55 6.42
CA LEU A 13 -30.63 -1.19 5.85
C LEU A 13 -30.56 -0.09 6.92
N LEU A 14 -31.05 -0.34 8.15
CA LEU A 14 -30.99 0.58 9.29
C LEU A 14 -29.72 0.43 10.14
N GLN A 15 -29.02 -0.70 10.10
CA GLN A 15 -27.65 -0.83 10.61
C GLN A 15 -26.60 -0.22 9.67
N GLY A 16 -27.03 0.20 8.48
CA GLY A 16 -26.35 1.19 7.63
C GLY A 16 -26.63 2.65 8.02
N LEU A 17 -27.36 2.93 9.11
CA LEU A 17 -27.51 4.27 9.67
C LEU A 17 -26.81 4.38 11.02
N SER A 18 -25.97 5.40 11.14
CA SER A 18 -25.20 5.80 12.31
C SER A 18 -23.88 5.05 12.54
N ALA A 19 -23.00 5.04 11.53
CA ALA A 19 -21.76 5.75 11.84
C ALA A 19 -22.23 7.18 12.14
N GLU A 20 -22.23 7.58 13.42
CA GLU A 20 -22.23 9.01 13.75
C GLU A 20 -21.26 9.67 12.75
N PRO A 21 -21.60 10.80 12.11
CA PRO A 21 -20.63 11.53 11.31
C PRO A 21 -19.53 11.98 12.26
N ARG A 22 -18.59 11.08 12.53
CA ARG A 22 -17.36 11.37 13.22
C ARG A 22 -16.48 11.95 12.14
N PRO A 23 -16.04 13.20 12.32
CA PRO A 23 -14.99 13.73 11.49
C PRO A 23 -13.78 12.77 11.63
N GLU A 24 -13.25 12.30 10.51
CA GLU A 24 -12.13 11.35 10.45
C GLU A 24 -11.04 11.95 9.56
N PHE A 25 -9.76 11.59 9.77
CA PHE A 25 -8.63 12.10 8.97
C PHE A 25 -8.49 13.63 8.98
N ALA A 26 -8.90 14.27 10.07
CA ALA A 26 -9.01 15.72 10.22
C ALA A 26 -9.97 16.41 9.25
N LEU A 27 -10.83 15.67 8.55
CA LEU A 27 -11.86 16.23 7.69
C LEU A 27 -13.18 16.39 8.44
N ASN A 28 -13.94 17.43 8.09
CA ASN A 28 -15.23 17.73 8.70
C ASN A 28 -16.38 16.89 8.11
N GLY A 29 -16.12 15.59 7.93
CA GLY A 29 -17.02 14.59 7.35
C GLY A 29 -16.36 13.22 7.26
N THR A 30 -17.16 12.17 7.11
CA THR A 30 -16.67 10.80 6.97
C THR A 30 -16.08 10.56 5.59
N VAL A 31 -14.92 9.90 5.53
CA VAL A 31 -14.26 9.54 4.29
C VAL A 31 -14.62 8.10 3.92
N PRO A 32 -15.23 7.81 2.76
CA PRO A 32 -15.59 6.45 2.36
C PRO A 32 -14.41 5.45 2.35
N ALA A 33 -13.18 5.96 2.15
CA ALA A 33 -11.97 5.15 2.21
C ALA A 33 -11.56 4.71 3.64
N SER A 34 -12.16 5.26 4.71
CA SER A 34 -11.79 4.95 6.10
C SER A 34 -11.88 3.45 6.40
N ILE A 35 -12.97 2.81 5.96
CA ILE A 35 -13.23 1.36 6.10
C ILE A 35 -12.08 0.54 5.50
N ARG A 36 -11.58 0.94 4.33
CA ARG A 36 -10.49 0.21 3.65
C ARG A 36 -9.18 0.33 4.42
N ILE A 37 -8.85 1.53 4.86
CA ILE A 37 -7.61 1.75 5.64
C ILE A 37 -7.71 1.03 7.00
N THR A 38 -8.90 0.97 7.62
CA THR A 38 -9.13 0.17 8.83
C THR A 38 -8.93 -1.31 8.58
N ALA A 39 -9.37 -1.84 7.43
CA ALA A 39 -9.13 -3.23 7.06
C ALA A 39 -7.63 -3.53 6.94
N VAL A 40 -6.87 -2.66 6.25
CA VAL A 40 -5.39 -2.77 6.15
C VAL A 40 -4.74 -2.73 7.53
N LYS A 41 -5.20 -1.85 8.42
CA LYS A 41 -4.74 -1.77 9.81
C LYS A 41 -4.97 -3.08 10.57
N ASN A 42 -6.15 -3.68 10.41
CA ASN A 42 -6.48 -4.95 11.06
C ASN A 42 -5.62 -6.10 10.55
N ASP A 43 -5.41 -6.20 9.24
CA ASP A 43 -4.52 -7.19 8.64
C ASP A 43 -3.08 -7.03 9.17
N ALA A 44 -2.57 -5.79 9.21
CA ALA A 44 -1.26 -5.50 9.77
C ALA A 44 -1.15 -5.93 11.23
N ASN A 45 -2.20 -5.72 12.03
CA ASN A 45 -2.24 -6.16 13.43
C ASN A 45 -2.27 -7.69 13.58
N VAL A 46 -2.95 -8.41 12.69
CA VAL A 46 -2.92 -9.88 12.65
C VAL A 46 -1.50 -10.37 12.42
N THR A 47 -0.80 -9.82 11.42
CA THR A 47 0.60 -10.18 11.14
C THR A 47 1.53 -9.83 12.30
N ALA A 48 1.40 -8.63 12.88
CA ALA A 48 2.20 -8.21 14.03
C ALA A 48 1.98 -9.13 15.25
N THR A 49 0.73 -9.54 15.49
CA THR A 49 0.39 -10.48 16.57
C THR A 49 0.98 -11.86 16.32
N ALA A 50 0.95 -12.35 15.07
CA ALA A 50 1.55 -13.62 14.71
C ALA A 50 3.07 -13.62 14.92
N ILE A 51 3.77 -12.56 14.51
CA ILE A 51 5.22 -12.39 14.74
C ILE A 51 5.52 -12.34 16.25
N LYS A 52 4.75 -11.58 17.02
CA LYS A 52 4.87 -11.52 18.49
C LYS A 52 4.67 -12.88 19.16
N ALA A 53 3.83 -13.72 18.60
CA ALA A 53 3.55 -15.06 19.13
C ALA A 53 4.66 -16.08 18.83
N LEU A 54 5.64 -15.74 17.98
CA LEU A 54 6.81 -16.59 17.75
C LEU A 54 7.56 -16.77 19.08
N ASN A 55 7.63 -18.02 19.54
CA ASN A 55 8.32 -18.38 20.77
C ASN A 55 9.62 -19.10 20.43
N VAL A 56 10.76 -18.48 20.73
CA VAL A 56 12.07 -19.13 20.62
C VAL A 56 12.24 -20.00 21.85
N THR A 57 11.96 -21.30 21.73
CA THR A 57 12.06 -22.27 22.85
C THR A 57 13.39 -22.15 23.60
N THR A 58 13.38 -22.48 24.88
CA THR A 58 14.54 -22.40 25.76
C THR A 58 15.71 -23.20 25.18
N VAL A 59 16.74 -22.49 24.72
CA VAL A 59 18.01 -23.09 24.28
C VAL A 59 18.87 -23.33 25.52
N ASN A 60 18.78 -24.53 26.10
CA ASN A 60 19.67 -24.97 27.18
C ASN A 60 20.98 -25.52 26.59
N SER A 61 21.70 -24.68 25.85
CA SER A 61 22.98 -25.03 25.26
C SER A 61 24.13 -24.39 26.03
N ALA A 62 25.19 -25.15 26.29
CA ALA A 62 26.46 -24.60 26.79
C ALA A 62 27.23 -23.84 25.70
N TYR A 63 26.74 -23.84 24.46
CA TYR A 63 27.37 -23.21 23.32
C TYR A 63 26.94 -21.74 23.18
N PRO A 64 27.86 -20.77 23.37
CA PRO A 64 27.51 -19.34 23.40
C PRO A 64 26.84 -18.82 22.13
N GLY A 65 27.19 -19.36 20.96
CA GLY A 65 26.59 -18.93 19.69
C GLY A 65 25.10 -19.23 19.60
N LEU A 66 24.66 -20.39 20.08
CA LEU A 66 23.24 -20.79 20.06
C LEU A 66 22.39 -19.92 21.01
N VAL A 67 22.95 -19.55 22.16
CA VAL A 67 22.31 -18.62 23.12
C VAL A 67 22.28 -17.19 22.55
N GLY A 68 23.35 -16.79 21.87
CA GLY A 68 23.45 -15.51 21.14
C GLY A 68 22.41 -15.39 20.03
N THR A 69 22.30 -16.39 19.15
CA THR A 69 21.31 -16.44 18.07
C THR A 69 19.88 -16.34 18.59
N LYS A 70 19.54 -17.07 19.66
CA LYS A 70 18.24 -16.94 20.33
C LYS A 70 17.97 -15.50 20.77
N THR A 71 18.93 -14.89 21.45
CA THR A 71 18.79 -13.51 21.98
C THR A 71 18.53 -12.51 20.86
N GLN A 72 19.19 -12.67 19.71
CA GLN A 72 18.99 -11.81 18.55
C GLN A 72 17.61 -12.00 17.90
N ILE A 73 17.14 -13.24 17.77
CA ILE A 73 15.79 -13.51 17.26
C ILE A 73 14.72 -12.89 18.19
N GLU A 74 14.88 -13.03 19.51
CA GLU A 74 13.97 -12.41 20.50
C GLU A 74 13.97 -10.88 20.42
N LYS A 75 15.15 -10.27 20.17
CA LYS A 75 15.30 -8.83 19.95
C LYS A 75 14.55 -8.38 18.69
N VAL A 76 14.72 -9.06 17.56
CA VAL A 76 14.00 -8.76 16.31
C VAL A 76 12.49 -8.82 16.51
N ILE A 77 11.98 -9.86 17.17
CA ILE A 77 10.54 -10.01 17.46
C ILE A 77 10.02 -8.83 18.29
N THR A 78 10.76 -8.46 19.35
CA THR A 78 10.36 -7.39 20.28
C THR A 78 10.36 -6.01 19.63
N ASP A 79 11.42 -5.70 18.88
CA ASP A 79 11.58 -4.42 18.21
C ASP A 79 10.55 -4.27 17.07
N PHE A 80 10.32 -5.33 16.28
CA PHE A 80 9.29 -5.34 15.25
C PHE A 80 7.89 -5.08 15.84
N ASP A 81 7.52 -5.76 16.94
CA ASP A 81 6.24 -5.53 17.64
C ASP A 81 6.12 -4.06 18.07
N THR A 82 7.18 -3.51 18.67
CA THR A 82 7.20 -2.10 19.11
C THR A 82 6.93 -1.13 17.96
N LYS A 83 7.55 -1.34 16.79
CA LYS A 83 7.34 -0.49 15.61
C LYS A 83 5.94 -0.69 15.00
N ALA A 84 5.47 -1.93 14.91
CA ALA A 84 4.14 -2.24 14.41
C ALA A 84 3.05 -1.57 15.27
N GLN A 85 3.13 -1.67 16.59
CA GLN A 85 2.17 -1.02 17.51
C GLN A 85 2.20 0.51 17.38
N ALA A 86 3.36 1.12 17.13
CA ALA A 86 3.45 2.55 16.88
C ALA A 86 2.65 2.97 15.63
N ILE A 87 2.73 2.21 14.53
CA ILE A 87 1.92 2.46 13.33
C ILE A 87 0.42 2.33 13.65
N LEU A 88 0.02 1.28 14.36
CA LEU A 88 -1.39 1.04 14.71
C LEU A 88 -1.96 2.20 15.54
N ALA A 89 -1.19 2.69 16.52
CA ALA A 89 -1.58 3.83 17.35
C ALA A 89 -1.59 5.17 16.57
N ALA A 90 -0.64 5.37 15.66
CA ALA A 90 -0.62 6.56 14.79
C ALA A 90 -1.83 6.57 13.84
N TYR A 91 -2.24 5.40 13.33
CA TYR A 91 -3.48 5.28 12.56
C TYR A 91 -4.71 5.63 13.39
N ASP A 92 -4.83 5.14 14.63
CA ASP A 92 -5.97 5.47 15.50
C ASP A 92 -6.04 6.97 15.81
N THR A 93 -4.88 7.61 15.98
CA THR A 93 -4.78 9.07 16.15
C THR A 93 -5.28 9.80 14.90
N LEU A 94 -4.82 9.37 13.72
CA LEU A 94 -5.23 9.93 12.45
C LEU A 94 -6.74 9.77 12.19
N LEU A 95 -7.29 8.59 12.50
CA LEU A 95 -8.72 8.30 12.36
C LEU A 95 -9.56 9.17 13.30
N ALA A 96 -9.10 9.40 14.53
CA ALA A 96 -9.82 10.20 15.51
C ALA A 96 -9.69 11.73 15.31
N ALA A 97 -8.78 12.18 14.43
CA ALA A 97 -8.52 13.60 14.22
C ALA A 97 -9.71 14.30 13.55
N ASN A 98 -10.06 15.48 14.08
CA ASN A 98 -11.18 16.31 13.62
C ASN A 98 -10.85 17.81 13.62
N ASP A 99 -9.56 18.14 13.65
CA ASP A 99 -9.03 19.50 13.89
C ASP A 99 -8.92 20.35 12.61
N GLY A 100 -9.24 19.79 11.43
CA GLY A 100 -9.04 20.46 10.14
C GLY A 100 -7.60 20.42 9.62
N ASN A 101 -6.65 19.88 10.40
CA ASN A 101 -5.22 19.85 10.06
C ASN A 101 -4.85 18.56 9.30
N VAL A 102 -5.42 18.39 8.10
CA VAL A 102 -5.22 17.19 7.28
C VAL A 102 -3.73 16.91 7.02
N SER A 103 -2.97 17.92 6.61
CA SER A 103 -1.52 17.74 6.33
C SER A 103 -0.76 17.26 7.56
N GLY A 104 -0.92 17.95 8.70
CA GLY A 104 -0.16 17.61 9.90
C GLY A 104 -0.46 16.20 10.43
N GLN A 105 -1.71 15.74 10.33
CA GLN A 105 -2.09 14.40 10.78
C GLN A 105 -1.55 13.30 9.84
N PHE A 106 -1.63 13.49 8.52
CA PHE A 106 -1.05 12.55 7.56
C PHE A 106 0.48 12.53 7.62
N ASP A 107 1.14 13.69 7.78
CA ASP A 107 2.60 13.79 7.90
C ASP A 107 3.11 13.03 9.13
N ALA A 108 2.41 13.13 10.27
CA ALA A 108 2.73 12.39 11.49
C ALA A 108 2.59 10.87 11.30
N PHE A 109 1.53 10.43 10.61
CA PHE A 109 1.32 9.02 10.30
C PHE A 109 2.40 8.48 9.36
N VAL A 110 2.70 9.20 8.28
CA VAL A 110 3.78 8.87 7.32
C VAL A 110 5.14 8.83 8.00
N THR A 111 5.42 9.74 8.94
CA THR A 111 6.66 9.73 9.73
C THR A 111 6.82 8.43 10.53
N THR A 112 5.72 7.93 11.11
CA THR A 112 5.73 6.67 11.87
C THR A 112 5.97 5.46 10.97
N ILE A 113 5.36 5.44 9.78
CA ILE A 113 5.62 4.44 8.75
C ILE A 113 7.10 4.47 8.35
N ASN A 114 7.66 5.65 8.06
CA ASN A 114 9.06 5.82 7.66
C ASN A 114 10.05 5.38 8.74
N ALA A 115 9.74 5.57 10.02
CA ALA A 115 10.56 5.08 11.11
C ALA A 115 10.60 3.55 11.18
N THR A 116 9.49 2.88 10.86
CA THR A 116 9.40 1.41 10.78
C THR A 116 10.13 0.88 9.55
N ILE A 117 9.97 1.56 8.41
CA ILE A 117 10.72 1.27 7.19
C ILE A 117 12.23 1.36 7.45
N THR A 118 12.67 2.40 8.18
CA THR A 118 14.08 2.62 8.53
C THR A 118 14.60 1.53 9.47
N TYR A 119 13.79 1.07 10.43
CA TYR A 119 14.11 -0.08 11.27
C TYR A 119 14.37 -1.32 10.42
N ILE A 120 13.45 -1.66 9.51
CA ILE A 120 13.57 -2.82 8.63
C ILE A 120 14.82 -2.72 7.73
N SER A 121 15.11 -1.52 7.20
CA SER A 121 16.25 -1.33 6.29
C SER A 121 17.61 -1.21 6.96
N THR A 122 17.67 -0.89 8.25
CA THR A 122 18.92 -0.57 8.95
C THR A 122 19.23 -1.54 10.09
N ASP A 123 18.25 -1.90 10.94
CA ASP A 123 18.51 -2.72 12.13
C ASP A 123 18.75 -4.20 11.81
N ALA A 124 18.36 -4.68 10.63
CA ALA A 124 18.75 -6.00 10.14
C ALA A 124 20.29 -6.14 9.97
N SER A 125 21.00 -5.05 9.65
CA SER A 125 22.47 -5.03 9.62
C SER A 125 23.10 -5.16 11.02
N ASN A 126 22.40 -4.67 12.05
CA ASN A 126 22.87 -4.73 13.42
C ASN A 126 22.76 -6.15 13.97
N VAL A 127 21.67 -6.86 13.63
CA VAL A 127 21.48 -8.28 13.99
C VAL A 127 22.56 -9.16 13.37
N THR A 128 22.88 -8.94 12.09
CA THR A 128 23.94 -9.69 11.39
C THR A 128 25.33 -9.37 11.91
N ALA A 129 25.63 -8.11 12.22
CA ALA A 129 26.88 -7.72 12.87
C ALA A 129 27.04 -8.34 14.27
N GLU A 130 25.97 -8.35 15.07
CA GLU A 130 25.95 -8.95 16.41
C GLU A 130 26.10 -10.49 16.35
N LEU A 131 25.62 -11.15 15.28
CA LEU A 131 25.80 -12.59 15.06
C LEU A 131 27.18 -12.97 14.49
N GLY A 132 27.78 -12.08 13.69
CA GLY A 132 29.13 -12.26 13.16
C GLY A 132 30.21 -12.42 14.23
N VAL A 133 29.96 -11.92 15.45
CA VAL A 133 30.85 -12.07 16.63
C VAL A 133 31.03 -13.54 17.03
N PHE A 134 30.11 -14.43 16.67
CA PHE A 134 30.17 -15.85 16.99
C PHE A 134 30.91 -16.71 15.94
N ASN A 135 31.48 -16.11 14.88
CA ASN A 135 32.13 -16.81 13.76
C ASN A 135 31.23 -17.84 13.05
N TYR A 136 29.91 -17.67 13.11
CA TYR A 136 28.94 -18.46 12.35
C TYR A 136 28.72 -17.83 10.99
N THR A 137 29.55 -18.17 10.01
CA THR A 137 29.35 -17.65 8.64
C THR A 137 28.01 -18.15 8.09
N GLY A 138 27.66 -19.43 8.23
CA GLY A 138 26.38 -19.96 7.70
C GLY A 138 25.11 -19.22 8.16
N ILE A 139 24.91 -19.03 9.47
CA ILE A 139 23.70 -18.36 10.01
C ILE A 139 23.78 -16.85 9.81
N SER A 140 24.96 -16.23 9.93
CA SER A 140 25.08 -14.79 9.67
C SER A 140 24.90 -14.47 8.19
N ASP A 141 25.42 -15.32 7.30
CA ASP A 141 25.28 -15.20 5.85
C ASP A 141 23.82 -15.45 5.45
N GLU A 142 23.15 -16.46 6.01
CA GLU A 142 21.70 -16.68 5.79
C GLU A 142 20.84 -15.52 6.27
N LEU A 143 21.11 -14.96 7.45
CA LEU A 143 20.37 -13.80 7.91
C LEU A 143 20.73 -12.58 7.08
N THR A 144 21.98 -12.43 6.64
CA THR A 144 22.40 -11.35 5.72
C THR A 144 21.70 -11.47 4.37
N ASP A 145 21.56 -12.68 3.85
CA ASP A 145 20.91 -13.02 2.58
C ASP A 145 19.39 -12.87 2.69
N ALA A 146 18.77 -13.38 3.75
CA ALA A 146 17.34 -13.22 4.03
C ALA A 146 16.95 -11.75 4.28
N PHE A 147 17.88 -10.99 4.86
CA PHE A 147 17.75 -9.55 5.07
C PHE A 147 18.36 -8.71 3.98
N GLU A 148 18.80 -9.25 2.83
CA GLU A 148 19.57 -8.54 1.81
C GLU A 148 19.05 -7.10 1.61
N MET A 149 19.68 -6.17 2.31
CA MET A 149 19.06 -4.87 2.60
C MET A 149 18.91 -4.04 1.35
N GLN A 150 19.69 -4.39 0.32
CA GLN A 150 19.69 -3.71 -0.96
C GLN A 150 18.36 -3.92 -1.72
N GLN A 151 17.81 -5.14 -1.68
CA GLN A 151 16.53 -5.44 -2.34
C GLN A 151 15.35 -4.91 -1.55
N THR A 152 15.43 -4.97 -0.21
CA THR A 152 14.44 -4.36 0.68
C THR A 152 14.36 -2.84 0.46
N ASN A 153 15.52 -2.16 0.34
CA ASN A 153 15.58 -0.73 0.06
C ASN A 153 15.04 -0.36 -1.33
N ALA A 154 15.33 -1.16 -2.36
CA ALA A 154 14.81 -0.93 -3.70
C ALA A 154 13.29 -1.07 -3.74
N MET A 155 12.74 -2.11 -3.11
CA MET A 155 11.31 -2.33 -2.98
C MET A 155 10.64 -1.16 -2.23
N ILE A 156 11.15 -0.80 -1.05
CA ILE A 156 10.67 0.33 -0.26
C ILE A 156 10.64 1.61 -1.09
N ALA A 157 11.76 1.92 -1.77
CA ALA A 157 11.88 3.11 -2.59
C ALA A 157 10.84 3.12 -3.71
N ALA A 158 10.58 1.99 -4.36
CA ALA A 158 9.57 1.86 -5.41
C ALA A 158 8.15 2.15 -4.88
N PHE A 159 7.77 1.62 -3.71
CA PHE A 159 6.46 1.90 -3.10
C PHE A 159 6.31 3.37 -2.65
N ILE A 160 7.35 3.97 -2.06
CA ILE A 160 7.36 5.41 -1.71
C ILE A 160 7.20 6.27 -2.98
N LYS A 161 7.79 5.83 -4.09
CA LYS A 161 7.77 6.56 -5.35
C LYS A 161 6.37 6.68 -5.94
N ILE A 162 5.48 5.72 -5.74
CA ILE A 162 4.07 5.81 -6.17
C ILE A 162 3.41 7.08 -5.62
N SER A 163 3.50 7.27 -4.30
CA SER A 163 2.88 8.42 -3.61
C SER A 163 3.53 9.75 -3.97
N THR A 164 4.87 9.79 -3.97
CA THR A 164 5.61 11.03 -4.26
C THR A 164 5.46 11.47 -5.71
N SER A 165 5.53 10.55 -6.68
CA SER A 165 5.30 10.85 -8.09
C SER A 165 3.86 11.30 -8.35
N LEU A 166 2.87 10.64 -7.74
CA LEU A 166 1.46 11.04 -7.87
C LEU A 166 1.22 12.45 -7.32
N THR A 167 1.72 12.74 -6.12
CA THR A 167 1.60 14.05 -5.47
C THR A 167 2.24 15.15 -6.33
N SER A 168 3.45 14.89 -6.84
CA SER A 168 4.18 15.80 -7.74
C SER A 168 3.41 16.04 -9.05
N ARG A 169 2.84 14.99 -9.64
CA ARG A 169 2.02 15.11 -10.86
C ARG A 169 0.78 15.95 -10.61
N ILE A 170 0.04 15.69 -9.53
CA ILE A 170 -1.15 16.47 -9.18
C ILE A 170 -0.79 17.95 -8.99
N ALA A 171 0.29 18.26 -8.26
CA ALA A 171 0.75 19.63 -8.07
C ALA A 171 1.09 20.32 -9.40
N THR A 172 1.73 19.61 -10.32
CA THR A 172 2.06 20.11 -11.67
C THR A 172 0.80 20.43 -12.47
N LEU A 173 -0.18 19.52 -12.47
CA LEU A 173 -1.45 19.72 -13.17
C LEU A 173 -2.25 20.89 -12.59
N GLN A 174 -2.26 21.02 -11.26
CA GLN A 174 -2.90 22.14 -10.57
C GLN A 174 -2.24 23.48 -10.94
N ALA A 175 -0.92 23.55 -10.95
CA ALA A 175 -0.19 24.77 -11.32
C ALA A 175 -0.40 25.16 -12.79
N GLY A 176 -0.61 24.19 -13.67
CA GLY A 176 -0.90 24.40 -15.09
C GLY A 176 -2.36 24.78 -15.39
N PHE A 177 -3.25 24.73 -14.41
CA PHE A 177 -4.69 24.94 -14.62
C PHE A 177 -5.16 26.29 -14.07
N ASN A 178 -5.72 27.13 -14.95
CA ASN A 178 -6.42 28.35 -14.56
C ASN A 178 -7.86 28.32 -15.07
N VAL A 179 -8.82 28.27 -14.15
CA VAL A 179 -10.26 28.26 -14.47
C VAL A 179 -10.69 29.51 -15.26
N LEU A 180 -10.04 30.65 -15.02
CA LEU A 180 -10.35 31.91 -15.72
C LEU A 180 -9.89 31.87 -17.19
N ASP A 181 -8.90 31.04 -17.50
CA ASP A 181 -8.39 30.86 -18.86
C ASP A 181 -9.04 29.71 -19.61
N PHE A 182 -9.91 28.96 -18.94
CA PHE A 182 -10.55 27.78 -19.50
C PHE A 182 -11.46 28.13 -20.68
N PRO A 183 -11.17 27.64 -21.91
CA PRO A 183 -11.87 28.07 -23.13
C PRO A 183 -13.39 27.92 -23.06
N LEU A 184 -13.87 26.79 -22.52
CA LEU A 184 -15.30 26.54 -22.38
C LEU A 184 -16.00 27.59 -21.50
N PHE A 185 -15.38 28.02 -20.39
CA PHE A 185 -16.00 29.02 -19.51
C PHE A 185 -15.97 30.41 -20.11
N LYS A 186 -14.90 30.79 -20.83
CA LYS A 186 -14.87 32.03 -21.61
C LYS A 186 -16.04 32.04 -22.61
N GLN A 187 -16.21 30.98 -23.39
CA GLN A 187 -17.28 30.88 -24.36
C GLN A 187 -18.68 30.88 -23.73
N LEU A 188 -18.87 30.22 -22.59
CA LEU A 188 -20.14 30.25 -21.85
C LEU A 188 -20.49 31.69 -21.41
N VAL A 189 -19.51 32.43 -20.89
CA VAL A 189 -19.70 33.84 -20.51
C VAL A 189 -20.00 34.70 -21.74
N ASP A 190 -19.23 34.54 -22.82
CA ASP A 190 -19.44 35.27 -24.06
C ASP A 190 -20.84 35.02 -24.64
N THR A 191 -21.31 33.76 -24.62
CA THR A 191 -22.66 33.39 -25.08
C THR A 191 -23.76 34.02 -24.23
N LEU A 192 -23.54 34.18 -22.92
CA LEU A 192 -24.49 34.84 -22.03
C LEU A 192 -24.51 36.37 -22.25
N MET A 193 -23.34 36.96 -22.49
CA MET A 193 -23.13 38.40 -22.60
C MET A 193 -23.39 38.95 -24.01
N GLY A 194 -23.24 38.13 -25.05
CA GLY A 194 -23.36 38.52 -26.46
C GLY A 194 -24.74 39.03 -26.86
N ASN A 195 -25.75 38.80 -26.01
CA ASN A 195 -27.15 39.19 -26.26
C ASN A 195 -27.71 38.61 -27.58
N ASP A 196 -27.17 37.47 -28.02
CA ASP A 196 -27.65 36.70 -29.15
C ASP A 196 -29.07 36.17 -28.89
N GLU A 197 -29.82 35.93 -29.97
CA GLU A 197 -31.22 35.48 -29.94
C GLU A 197 -31.43 34.27 -29.00
N TYR A 198 -30.46 33.33 -28.97
CA TYR A 198 -30.52 32.11 -28.18
C TYR A 198 -29.53 32.05 -27.00
N GLY A 199 -28.72 33.10 -26.78
CA GLY A 199 -27.55 33.06 -25.89
C GLY A 199 -27.89 32.67 -24.45
N ARG A 200 -28.98 33.24 -23.88
CA ARG A 200 -29.44 32.88 -22.52
C ARG A 200 -29.85 31.41 -22.41
N TYR A 201 -30.56 30.88 -23.40
CA TYR A 201 -31.00 29.49 -23.40
C TYR A 201 -29.80 28.54 -23.48
N CYS A 202 -28.89 28.77 -24.44
CA CYS A 202 -27.72 27.93 -24.63
C CYS A 202 -26.78 27.95 -23.42
N TYR A 203 -26.57 29.11 -22.80
CA TYR A 203 -25.85 29.19 -21.53
C TYR A 203 -26.47 28.30 -20.45
N GLN A 204 -27.78 28.38 -20.24
CA GLN A 204 -28.46 27.59 -19.21
C GLN A 204 -28.40 26.08 -19.50
N LYS A 205 -28.43 25.68 -20.78
CA LYS A 205 -28.30 24.29 -21.21
C LYS A 205 -26.91 23.71 -20.90
N TYR A 206 -25.84 24.45 -21.20
CA TYR A 206 -24.47 23.91 -21.15
C TYR A 206 -23.68 24.28 -19.88
N LYS A 207 -24.10 25.27 -19.09
CA LYS A 207 -23.34 25.69 -17.88
C LYS A 207 -23.15 24.56 -16.86
N GLU A 208 -24.17 23.70 -16.67
CA GLU A 208 -24.10 22.61 -15.70
C GLU A 208 -23.30 21.43 -16.25
N LEU A 209 -23.35 21.19 -17.56
CA LEU A 209 -22.45 20.25 -18.23
C LEU A 209 -20.98 20.67 -18.04
N GLY A 210 -20.67 21.95 -18.26
CA GLY A 210 -19.33 22.50 -18.07
C GLY A 210 -18.82 22.38 -16.62
N LYS A 211 -19.69 22.61 -15.62
CA LYS A 211 -19.34 22.36 -14.21
C LYS A 211 -19.17 20.87 -13.90
N GLY A 212 -20.02 20.03 -14.49
CA GLY A 212 -20.04 18.58 -14.27
C GLY A 212 -18.73 17.89 -14.65
N ILE A 213 -17.97 18.46 -15.60
CA ILE A 213 -16.68 17.92 -16.03
C ILE A 213 -15.71 17.76 -14.85
N PHE A 214 -15.66 18.72 -13.92
CA PHE A 214 -14.73 18.63 -12.79
C PHE A 214 -15.13 17.55 -11.78
N GLY A 215 -16.44 17.39 -11.53
CA GLY A 215 -16.94 16.31 -10.70
C GLY A 215 -16.59 14.95 -11.32
N GLN A 216 -16.86 14.78 -12.61
CA GLN A 216 -16.54 13.56 -13.33
C GLN A 216 -15.02 13.27 -13.39
N ALA A 217 -14.20 14.29 -13.60
CA ALA A 217 -12.75 14.15 -13.58
C ALA A 217 -12.24 13.73 -12.19
N PHE A 218 -12.80 14.31 -11.12
CA PHE A 218 -12.46 13.93 -9.75
C PHE A 218 -12.83 12.47 -9.46
N ASP A 219 -14.05 12.05 -9.82
CA ASP A 219 -14.50 10.67 -9.64
C ASP A 219 -13.65 9.68 -10.46
N SER A 220 -13.28 10.05 -11.68
CA SER A 220 -12.42 9.22 -12.55
C SER A 220 -10.99 9.12 -12.00
N ALA A 221 -10.46 10.20 -11.42
CA ALA A 221 -9.15 10.19 -10.76
C ALA A 221 -9.16 9.24 -9.54
N TRP A 222 -10.24 9.23 -8.75
CA TRP A 222 -10.42 8.26 -7.67
C TRP A 222 -10.47 6.83 -8.19
N GLN A 223 -11.16 6.59 -9.30
CA GLN A 223 -11.20 5.27 -9.92
C GLN A 223 -9.81 4.78 -10.35
N CYS A 224 -8.92 5.68 -10.80
CA CYS A 224 -7.52 5.34 -11.08
C CYS A 224 -6.80 4.81 -9.82
N VAL A 225 -6.96 5.50 -8.68
CA VAL A 225 -6.36 5.11 -7.40
C VAL A 225 -6.93 3.77 -6.93
N ASP A 226 -8.25 3.60 -6.99
CA ASP A 226 -8.93 2.37 -6.56
C ASP A 226 -8.50 1.14 -7.36
N ASN A 227 -8.31 1.29 -8.67
CA ASN A 227 -7.85 0.21 -9.54
C ASN A 227 -6.42 -0.23 -9.19
N GLU A 228 -5.52 0.71 -8.91
CA GLU A 228 -4.15 0.39 -8.52
C GLU A 228 -4.07 -0.17 -7.09
N TYR A 229 -4.88 0.35 -6.17
CA TYR A 229 -5.01 -0.24 -4.83
C TYR A 229 -5.40 -1.72 -4.90
N ALA A 230 -6.41 -2.07 -5.72
CA ALA A 230 -6.82 -3.47 -5.88
C ALA A 230 -5.68 -4.35 -6.42
N ARG A 231 -4.88 -3.84 -7.37
CA ARG A 231 -3.70 -4.56 -7.90
C ARG A 231 -2.64 -4.79 -6.84
N LEU A 232 -2.36 -3.77 -6.02
CA LEU A 232 -1.40 -3.88 -4.92
C LEU A 232 -1.88 -4.82 -3.82
N GLU A 233 -3.18 -4.91 -3.57
CA GLU A 233 -3.75 -5.90 -2.64
C GLU A 233 -3.55 -7.33 -3.14
N TYR A 234 -3.75 -7.58 -4.45
CA TYR A 234 -3.44 -8.89 -5.04
C TYR A 234 -1.95 -9.23 -4.94
N LEU A 235 -1.07 -8.24 -5.13
CA LEU A 235 0.37 -8.42 -4.93
C LEU A 235 0.68 -8.79 -3.47
N LYS A 236 0.14 -8.07 -2.50
CA LYS A 236 0.29 -8.37 -1.06
C LYS A 236 -0.12 -9.81 -0.75
N ILE A 237 -1.29 -10.24 -1.21
CA ILE A 237 -1.79 -11.60 -1.00
C ILE A 237 -0.85 -12.63 -1.65
N THR A 238 -0.40 -12.37 -2.87
CA THR A 238 0.52 -13.26 -3.61
C THR A 238 1.85 -13.40 -2.89
N LEU A 239 2.43 -12.29 -2.43
CA LEU A 239 3.66 -12.28 -1.65
C LEU A 239 3.46 -13.03 -0.32
N GLY A 240 2.30 -12.88 0.33
CA GLY A 240 1.94 -13.66 1.52
C GLY A 240 2.01 -15.16 1.28
N PHE A 241 1.40 -15.66 0.20
CA PHE A 241 1.49 -17.08 -0.16
C PHE A 241 2.93 -17.52 -0.49
N MET A 242 3.72 -16.67 -1.14
CA MET A 242 5.13 -16.97 -1.41
C MET A 242 5.93 -17.08 -0.10
N ILE A 243 5.67 -16.21 0.90
CA ILE A 243 6.32 -16.26 2.21
C ILE A 243 5.95 -17.57 2.94
N GLU A 244 4.69 -17.97 2.91
CA GLU A 244 4.24 -19.24 3.50
C GLU A 244 4.98 -20.44 2.89
N ILE A 245 5.25 -20.40 1.58
CA ILE A 245 5.99 -21.46 0.90
C ILE A 245 7.48 -21.49 1.31
N LEU A 246 8.07 -20.34 1.68
CA LEU A 246 9.46 -20.31 2.17
C LEU A 246 9.64 -21.09 3.47
N ALA A 247 8.60 -21.22 4.29
CA ALA A 247 8.66 -21.98 5.55
C ALA A 247 9.10 -23.44 5.35
N PHE A 248 8.69 -24.05 4.23
CA PHE A 248 9.06 -25.42 3.88
C PHE A 248 10.57 -25.61 3.63
N ASP A 249 11.32 -24.54 3.33
CA ASP A 249 12.77 -24.64 3.12
C ASP A 249 13.55 -24.83 4.44
N TYR A 250 12.97 -24.44 5.59
CA TYR A 250 13.65 -24.46 6.88
C TYR A 250 12.90 -25.17 8.02
N GLU A 251 11.65 -25.60 7.82
CA GLU A 251 10.84 -26.24 8.88
C GLU A 251 11.50 -27.50 9.46
N ASP A 252 12.23 -28.25 8.64
CA ASP A 252 12.80 -29.55 9.02
C ASP A 252 14.18 -29.44 9.69
N VAL A 253 14.83 -28.27 9.70
CA VAL A 253 16.23 -28.13 10.15
C VAL A 253 16.41 -28.67 11.58
N ILE A 254 15.51 -28.33 12.48
CA ILE A 254 15.59 -28.75 13.89
C ILE A 254 15.34 -30.25 14.04
N GLU A 255 14.40 -30.81 13.27
CA GLU A 255 14.09 -32.24 13.33
C GLU A 255 15.23 -33.08 12.77
N GLN A 256 15.81 -32.64 11.66
CA GLN A 256 16.96 -33.29 11.02
C GLN A 256 18.21 -33.24 11.91
N VAL A 257 18.49 -32.10 12.56
CA VAL A 257 19.61 -31.97 13.50
C VAL A 257 19.42 -32.91 14.72
N LYS A 258 18.18 -33.06 15.23
CA LYS A 258 17.88 -34.00 16.31
C LYS A 258 18.14 -35.46 15.91
N VAL A 259 17.96 -35.83 14.64
CA VAL A 259 18.29 -37.19 14.17
C VAL A 259 19.79 -37.46 14.35
N CYS A 260 20.65 -36.50 14.01
CA CYS A 260 22.09 -36.65 14.22
C CYS A 260 22.47 -36.67 15.71
N ASP A 261 21.82 -35.86 16.54
CA ASP A 261 22.10 -35.78 17.99
C ASP A 261 21.82 -37.11 18.74
N ASN A 262 20.94 -37.95 18.20
CA ASN A 262 20.65 -39.28 18.76
C ASN A 262 21.74 -40.34 18.46
N LEU A 263 22.80 -39.99 17.71
CA LEU A 263 23.88 -40.92 17.35
C LEU A 263 24.95 -40.97 18.44
N THR A 264 25.22 -42.15 18.97
CA THR A 264 26.20 -42.37 20.07
C THR A 264 27.62 -42.61 19.59
N SER A 265 27.82 -42.91 18.30
CA SER A 265 29.14 -43.10 17.69
C SER A 265 29.64 -41.78 17.10
N GLY A 266 30.85 -41.35 17.48
CA GLY A 266 31.46 -40.13 16.98
C GLY A 266 31.62 -40.09 15.46
N ASP A 267 31.97 -41.20 14.82
CA ASP A 267 32.11 -41.28 13.36
C ASP A 267 30.76 -41.17 12.65
N ASN A 268 29.70 -41.78 13.20
CA ASN A 268 28.36 -41.70 12.64
C ASN A 268 27.77 -40.30 12.82
N LEU A 269 27.99 -39.67 13.98
CA LEU A 269 27.61 -38.28 14.24
C LEU A 269 28.26 -37.34 13.22
N ASN A 270 29.58 -37.44 13.05
CA ASN A 270 30.33 -36.59 12.11
C ASN A 270 29.86 -36.77 10.67
N ASN A 271 29.57 -37.99 10.25
CA ASN A 271 29.04 -38.27 8.90
C ASN A 271 27.62 -37.68 8.73
N CYS A 272 26.75 -37.86 9.72
CA CYS A 272 25.38 -37.31 9.72
C CYS A 272 25.38 -35.78 9.61
N VAL A 273 26.15 -35.11 10.47
CA VAL A 273 26.29 -33.64 10.46
C VAL A 273 26.88 -33.15 9.13
N SER A 274 27.85 -33.86 8.57
CA SER A 274 28.45 -33.53 7.27
C SER A 274 27.45 -33.63 6.11
N GLN A 275 26.57 -34.64 6.11
CA GLN A 275 25.52 -34.77 5.10
C GLN A 275 24.46 -33.67 5.22
N LEU A 276 24.04 -33.32 6.44
CA LEU A 276 23.13 -32.20 6.67
C LEU A 276 23.76 -30.88 6.23
N ALA A 277 25.01 -30.64 6.61
CA ALA A 277 25.74 -29.45 6.19
C ALA A 277 25.78 -29.34 4.66
N ASN A 278 26.07 -30.43 3.94
CA ASN A 278 26.07 -30.44 2.47
C ASN A 278 24.68 -30.19 1.88
N PHE A 279 23.62 -30.78 2.45
CA PHE A 279 22.25 -30.54 1.98
C PHE A 279 21.89 -29.05 2.10
N TYR A 280 22.08 -28.48 3.28
CA TYR A 280 21.73 -27.09 3.56
C TYR A 280 22.63 -26.08 2.84
N THR A 281 23.91 -26.40 2.64
CA THR A 281 24.82 -25.59 1.79
C THR A 281 24.29 -25.44 0.36
N ASN A 282 23.56 -26.42 -0.17
CA ASN A 282 22.95 -26.34 -1.49
C ASN A 282 21.55 -25.71 -1.47
N LEU A 283 20.79 -25.89 -0.39
CA LEU A 283 19.42 -25.37 -0.26
C LEU A 283 19.39 -23.87 0.01
N PHE A 284 20.25 -23.37 0.91
CA PHE A 284 20.21 -21.97 1.34
C PHE A 284 20.39 -20.95 0.20
N PRO A 285 21.32 -21.14 -0.77
CA PRO A 285 21.40 -20.24 -1.91
C PRO A 285 20.13 -20.23 -2.77
N GLN A 286 19.38 -21.35 -2.82
CA GLN A 286 18.11 -21.40 -3.55
C GLN A 286 17.02 -20.64 -2.81
N THR A 287 16.97 -20.76 -1.49
CA THR A 287 16.04 -19.99 -0.64
C THR A 287 16.34 -18.48 -0.73
N ALA A 288 17.61 -18.09 -0.70
CA ALA A 288 18.03 -16.70 -0.93
C ALA A 288 17.57 -16.20 -2.32
N ASN A 289 17.75 -17.00 -3.38
CA ASN A 289 17.25 -16.66 -4.72
C ASN A 289 15.72 -16.51 -4.79
N LYS A 290 14.96 -17.33 -4.05
CA LYS A 290 13.50 -17.19 -3.96
C LYS A 290 13.11 -15.86 -3.29
N ILE A 291 13.75 -15.53 -2.16
CA ILE A 291 13.54 -14.28 -1.42
C ILE A 291 13.87 -13.07 -2.32
N SER A 292 15.01 -13.12 -2.99
CA SER A 292 15.44 -12.13 -3.99
C SER A 292 14.38 -11.93 -5.10
N THR A 293 13.88 -13.03 -5.66
CA THR A 293 12.83 -12.99 -6.69
C THR A 293 11.54 -12.33 -6.18
N MET A 294 11.18 -12.56 -4.92
CA MET A 294 9.99 -11.95 -4.30
C MET A 294 10.14 -10.43 -4.16
N TYR A 295 11.30 -9.96 -3.69
CA TYR A 295 11.58 -8.52 -3.61
C TYR A 295 11.62 -7.87 -4.99
N GLN A 296 12.21 -8.54 -5.99
CA GLN A 296 12.22 -8.05 -7.36
C GLN A 296 10.80 -7.94 -7.94
N LEU A 297 9.96 -8.97 -7.77
CA LEU A 297 8.56 -8.95 -8.19
C LEU A 297 7.80 -7.77 -7.55
N ALA A 298 7.98 -7.58 -6.23
CA ALA A 298 7.33 -6.48 -5.53
C ALA A 298 7.79 -5.10 -6.04
N THR A 299 9.08 -4.96 -6.31
CA THR A 299 9.70 -3.74 -6.85
C THR A 299 9.19 -3.42 -8.26
N ASP A 300 9.13 -4.43 -9.13
CA ASP A 300 8.67 -4.30 -10.51
C ASP A 300 7.18 -3.96 -10.56
N GLU A 301 6.34 -4.61 -9.74
CA GLU A 301 4.91 -4.28 -9.68
C GLU A 301 4.64 -2.91 -9.07
N ALA A 302 5.41 -2.46 -8.08
CA ALA A 302 5.32 -1.09 -7.57
C ALA A 302 5.67 -0.06 -8.66
N THR A 303 6.72 -0.31 -9.43
CA THR A 303 7.12 0.53 -10.57
C THR A 303 6.06 0.52 -11.68
N ALA A 304 5.48 -0.64 -11.98
CA ALA A 304 4.40 -0.76 -12.94
C ALA A 304 3.15 0.00 -12.45
N SER A 305 2.82 -0.10 -11.16
CA SER A 305 1.70 0.62 -10.56
C SER A 305 1.88 2.14 -10.61
N GLU A 306 3.10 2.63 -10.32
CA GLU A 306 3.47 4.04 -10.51
C GLU A 306 3.18 4.50 -11.94
N ASN A 307 3.66 3.77 -12.95
CA ASN A 307 3.44 4.15 -14.34
C ASN A 307 1.95 4.13 -14.71
N ARG A 308 1.21 3.11 -14.27
CA ARG A 308 -0.23 2.96 -14.55
C ARG A 308 -1.06 4.07 -13.91
N ILE A 309 -0.79 4.42 -12.64
CA ILE A 309 -1.54 5.50 -11.97
C ILE A 309 -1.25 6.86 -12.62
N LEU A 310 0.01 7.15 -12.93
CA LEU A 310 0.40 8.42 -13.56
C LEU A 310 -0.24 8.58 -14.94
N ILE A 311 -0.24 7.53 -15.76
CA ILE A 311 -0.90 7.53 -17.07
C ILE A 311 -2.41 7.72 -16.90
N CYS A 312 -3.04 7.02 -15.95
CA CYS A 312 -4.47 7.12 -15.72
C CYS A 312 -4.88 8.56 -15.32
N ILE A 313 -4.16 9.17 -14.38
CA ILE A 313 -4.38 10.56 -13.96
C ILE A 313 -4.20 11.53 -15.12
N GLU A 314 -3.21 11.31 -15.97
CA GLU A 314 -3.01 12.15 -17.14
C GLU A 314 -4.15 12.04 -18.16
N LEU A 315 -4.63 10.81 -18.41
CA LEU A 315 -5.76 10.59 -19.31
C LEU A 315 -7.03 11.24 -18.77
N VAL A 316 -7.28 11.16 -17.45
CA VAL A 316 -8.39 11.85 -16.80
C VAL A 316 -8.26 13.36 -16.95
N TYR A 317 -7.06 13.91 -16.76
CA TYR A 317 -6.81 15.33 -16.96
C TYR A 317 -7.09 15.76 -18.40
N ILE A 318 -6.59 15.03 -19.40
CA ILE A 318 -6.84 15.32 -20.83
C ILE A 318 -8.34 15.22 -21.14
N GLN A 319 -9.03 14.20 -20.63
CA GLN A 319 -10.48 14.06 -20.81
C GLN A 319 -11.23 15.28 -20.27
N GLY A 320 -10.90 15.70 -19.04
CA GLY A 320 -11.60 16.79 -18.35
C GLY A 320 -11.20 18.20 -18.79
N THR A 321 -10.02 18.39 -19.37
CA THR A 321 -9.52 19.74 -19.74
C THR A 321 -9.47 20.01 -21.23
N VAL A 322 -9.46 18.96 -22.06
CA VAL A 322 -9.35 19.09 -23.52
C VAL A 322 -10.57 18.49 -24.22
N LEU A 323 -10.85 17.20 -24.01
CA LEU A 323 -11.81 16.47 -24.84
C LEU A 323 -13.28 16.83 -24.54
N GLU A 324 -13.73 16.66 -23.30
CA GLU A 324 -15.10 17.02 -22.92
C GLU A 324 -15.38 18.52 -23.07
N PRO A 325 -14.48 19.44 -22.70
CA PRO A 325 -14.69 20.87 -22.89
C PRO A 325 -14.83 21.25 -24.36
N GLN A 326 -14.03 20.67 -25.25
CA GLN A 326 -14.13 20.93 -26.68
C GLN A 326 -15.47 20.46 -27.24
N LYS A 327 -15.92 19.26 -26.86
CA LYS A 327 -17.22 18.74 -27.28
C LYS A 327 -18.38 19.64 -26.84
N ILE A 328 -18.34 20.15 -25.61
CA ILE A 328 -19.36 21.08 -25.11
C ILE A 328 -19.25 22.43 -25.83
N SER A 329 -18.02 22.91 -26.07
CA SER A 329 -17.73 24.15 -26.79
C SER A 329 -18.30 24.15 -28.21
N ASP A 330 -18.13 23.04 -28.94
CA ASP A 330 -18.67 22.87 -30.29
C ASP A 330 -20.21 22.88 -30.29
N ASN A 331 -20.82 22.14 -29.35
CA ASN A 331 -22.28 22.08 -29.20
C ASN A 331 -22.88 23.43 -28.75
N LEU A 332 -22.17 24.18 -27.91
CA LEU A 332 -22.54 25.52 -27.49
C LEU A 332 -22.52 26.50 -28.67
N ALA A 333 -21.49 26.44 -29.52
CA ALA A 333 -21.40 27.29 -30.72
C ALA A 333 -22.55 27.03 -31.70
N ILE A 334 -22.90 25.76 -31.92
CA ILE A 334 -24.04 25.38 -32.77
C ILE A 334 -25.34 25.92 -32.18
N CYS A 335 -25.58 25.71 -30.88
CA CYS A 335 -26.78 26.21 -30.21
C CYS A 335 -26.91 27.73 -30.29
N SER A 336 -25.82 28.47 -30.07
CA SER A 336 -25.85 29.94 -30.09
C SER A 336 -26.20 30.48 -31.48
N ARG A 337 -25.72 29.81 -32.54
CA ARG A 337 -25.97 30.21 -33.94
C ARG A 337 -27.35 29.81 -34.45
N ASP A 338 -27.76 28.56 -34.20
CA ASP A 338 -28.91 27.95 -34.86
C ASP A 338 -30.14 27.80 -33.95
N GLY A 339 -30.00 28.10 -32.65
CA GLY A 339 -31.03 27.86 -31.64
C GLY A 339 -31.19 26.38 -31.27
N PRO A 340 -32.15 26.07 -30.38
CA PRO A 340 -32.38 24.71 -29.91
C PRO A 340 -32.89 23.80 -31.04
N LYS A 341 -32.16 22.72 -31.34
CA LYS A 341 -32.68 21.62 -32.17
C LYS A 341 -32.99 20.41 -31.28
N GLY A 342 -34.01 19.65 -31.65
CA GLY A 342 -34.41 18.43 -30.92
C GLY A 342 -33.39 17.29 -30.95
N SER A 343 -32.28 17.45 -31.70
CA SER A 343 -31.16 16.52 -31.81
C SER A 343 -30.00 16.81 -30.86
N ASP A 344 -30.02 17.94 -30.16
CA ASP A 344 -28.86 18.52 -29.47
C ASP A 344 -28.87 18.27 -27.95
#